data_AF-A0A3D5DWN1-F1
#
_entry.id   AF-A0A3D5DWN1-F1
#
_cell.length_a   1.000
_cell.length_b   1.000
_cell.length_c   1.000
_cell.angle_alpha   90.00
_cell.angle_beta   90.00
_cell.angle_gamma   90.00
#
_symmetry.space_group_name_H-M   'P 1'
#
loop_
_entity.id
_entity.type
_entity.pdbx_description
1 polymer ?
#
loop_
_entity_poly.entity_id
_entity_poly.type
_entity_poly.pdbx_seq_one_letter_code
_entity_poly.pdbx_strand_id
1 'polypeptide(L)'
;GSRFGGHALYVKDNRLHYVYNFIGMMEQMVVGDQDIPAGENLILSASFDKDGEDPPGVATGILALYHGDRKVGEGRIKIQPGTFSIAGEGLCVGRDSGEPVTSDYPNGHPHTFTGGTIKRVAVDVSGEPYLNLEREAQALLMRE
;
A
#
# COMPACT_ATOMS: atom_id res chain seq x y z
N GLY A 1 10.51 1.36 6.79
CA GLY A 1 10.29 2.82 6.68
C GLY A 1 10.43 3.44 8.07
N SER A 2 10.27 4.75 8.22
CA SER A 2 10.11 5.36 9.55
C SER A 2 9.42 6.72 9.50
N ARG A 3 9.31 7.39 10.65
CA ARG A 3 8.89 8.81 10.75
C ARG A 3 9.75 9.77 9.91
N PHE A 4 10.91 9.32 9.44
CA PHE A 4 11.79 10.07 8.52
C PHE A 4 11.56 9.73 7.05
N GLY A 5 10.56 8.93 6.73
CA GLY A 5 10.16 8.60 5.38
C GLY A 5 9.89 7.12 5.17
N GLY A 6 8.92 6.82 4.30
CA GLY A 6 8.59 5.44 3.96
C GLY A 6 7.17 5.26 3.47
N HIS A 7 6.89 4.04 3.06
CA HIS A 7 5.58 3.57 2.65
C HIS A 7 5.02 2.64 3.71
N ALA A 8 3.72 2.73 3.99
CA ALA A 8 3.01 1.71 4.73
C ALA A 8 1.61 1.49 4.15
N LEU A 9 1.25 0.23 3.98
CA LEU A 9 -0.10 -0.23 3.66
C LEU A 9 -0.57 -1.07 4.86
N TYR A 10 -1.66 -0.67 5.49
CA TYR A 10 -2.15 -1.27 6.73
C TYR A 10 -3.68 -1.23 6.81
N VAL A 11 -4.24 -1.96 7.77
CA VAL A 11 -5.68 -2.02 8.01
C VAL A 11 -6.00 -1.39 9.35
N LYS A 12 -6.90 -0.41 9.37
CA LYS A 12 -7.39 0.25 10.58
C LYS A 12 -8.88 0.52 10.42
N ASP A 13 -9.66 0.38 11.50
CA ASP A 13 -11.11 0.63 11.51
C ASP A 13 -11.85 -0.07 10.35
N ASN A 14 -11.44 -1.32 10.09
CA ASN A 14 -11.92 -2.17 8.99
C ASN A 14 -11.72 -1.58 7.57
N ARG A 15 -10.80 -0.63 7.40
CA ARG A 15 -10.51 0.02 6.12
C ARG A 15 -9.05 -0.16 5.73
N LEU A 16 -8.80 -0.13 4.44
CA LEU A 16 -7.45 -0.16 3.88
C LEU A 16 -6.86 1.25 3.92
N HIS A 17 -5.70 1.40 4.55
CA HIS A 17 -4.98 2.66 4.67
C HIS A 17 -3.64 2.55 3.98
N TYR A 18 -3.29 3.57 3.20
CA TYR A 18 -1.94 3.77 2.74
C TYR A 18 -1.43 5.12 3.21
N VAL A 19 -0.20 5.15 3.68
CA VAL A 19 0.52 6.39 3.92
C VAL A 19 1.85 6.34 3.22
N TYR A 20 2.19 7.47 2.62
CA TYR A 20 3.55 7.77 2.25
C TYR A 20 4.04 8.98 3.05
N ASN A 21 5.06 8.76 3.88
CA ASN A 21 5.73 9.82 4.61
C ASN A 21 6.86 10.38 3.72
N PHE A 22 6.68 11.61 3.23
CA PHE A 22 7.65 12.30 2.39
C PHE A 22 8.77 12.89 3.26
N ILE A 23 9.75 12.03 3.56
CA ILE A 23 10.99 12.34 4.28
C ILE A 23 10.75 13.05 5.64
N GLY A 24 9.72 12.65 6.38
CA GLY A 24 9.35 13.27 7.65
C GLY A 24 8.76 14.68 7.56
N MET A 25 8.60 15.23 6.36
CA MET A 25 8.02 16.56 6.16
C MET A 25 6.50 16.54 6.07
N MET A 26 5.94 15.47 5.51
CA MET A 26 4.52 15.37 5.20
C MET A 26 4.08 13.92 5.08
N GLU A 27 3.08 13.54 5.88
CA GLU A 27 2.35 12.29 5.69
C GLU A 27 1.25 12.51 4.64
N GLN A 28 1.28 11.72 3.57
CA GLN A 28 0.28 11.73 2.51
C GLN A 28 -0.52 10.44 2.61
N MET A 29 -1.75 10.56 3.12
CA MET A 29 -2.59 9.42 3.47
C MET A 29 -3.75 9.27 2.48
N VAL A 30 -3.99 8.02 2.07
CA VAL A 30 -5.15 7.61 1.29
C VAL A 30 -5.86 6.51 2.07
N VAL A 31 -7.16 6.67 2.26
CA VAL A 31 -7.99 5.75 3.04
C VAL A 31 -9.11 5.22 2.16
N GLY A 32 -9.33 3.91 2.22
CA GLY A 32 -10.44 3.25 1.55
C GLY A 32 -11.79 3.74 2.08
N ASP A 33 -12.73 3.94 1.17
CA ASP A 33 -14.10 4.36 1.46
C ASP A 33 -15.02 3.19 1.88
N GLN A 34 -14.54 1.96 1.68
CA GLN A 34 -15.25 0.71 1.95
C GLN A 34 -14.57 -0.13 3.01
N ASP A 35 -15.42 -0.81 3.76
CA ASP A 35 -15.02 -1.86 4.68
C ASP A 35 -14.36 -3.03 3.94
N ILE A 36 -13.31 -3.59 4.52
CA ILE A 36 -12.62 -4.77 4.00
C ILE A 36 -13.56 -5.98 4.13
N PRO A 37 -13.82 -6.72 3.04
CA PRO A 37 -14.62 -7.93 3.09
C PRO A 37 -13.99 -8.97 4.02
N ALA A 38 -14.80 -9.70 4.78
CA ALA A 38 -14.33 -10.89 5.47
C ALA A 38 -14.22 -12.07 4.49
N GLY A 39 -13.27 -12.97 4.73
CA GLY A 39 -13.13 -14.22 3.96
C GLY A 39 -11.68 -14.57 3.64
N GLU A 40 -11.53 -15.55 2.76
CA GLU A 40 -10.25 -16.02 2.25
C GLU A 40 -9.95 -15.43 0.86
N ASN A 41 -8.70 -15.54 0.41
CA ASN A 41 -8.26 -15.10 -0.92
C ASN A 41 -8.53 -13.61 -1.22
N LEU A 42 -8.51 -12.77 -0.18
CA LEU A 42 -8.61 -11.32 -0.32
C LEU A 42 -7.31 -10.76 -0.89
N ILE A 43 -7.45 -9.94 -1.92
CA ILE A 43 -6.35 -9.15 -2.49
C ILE A 43 -6.58 -7.70 -2.09
N LEU A 44 -5.65 -7.15 -1.32
CA LEU A 44 -5.63 -5.74 -0.93
C LEU A 44 -4.37 -5.14 -1.53
N SER A 45 -4.51 -4.06 -2.29
CA SER A 45 -3.37 -3.46 -2.99
C SER A 45 -3.43 -1.94 -3.01
N ALA A 46 -2.25 -1.36 -3.24
CA ALA A 46 -2.09 0.03 -3.60
C ALA A 46 -1.31 0.09 -4.91
N SER A 47 -1.74 0.94 -5.84
CA SER A 47 -1.02 1.24 -7.08
C SER A 47 -0.72 2.73 -7.15
N PHE A 48 0.43 3.09 -7.69
CA PHE A 48 0.83 4.48 -7.92
C PHE A 48 1.06 4.72 -9.40
N ASP A 49 0.16 5.50 -10.01
CA ASP A 49 0.28 5.89 -11.41
C ASP A 49 0.98 7.25 -11.49
N LYS A 50 2.28 7.21 -11.81
CA LYS A 50 3.09 8.41 -12.01
C LYS A 50 2.60 9.18 -13.24
N ASP A 51 2.24 10.44 -13.06
CA ASP A 51 1.76 11.33 -14.12
C ASP A 51 2.64 12.56 -14.34
N GLY A 52 3.65 12.79 -13.48
CA GLY A 52 4.53 13.94 -13.60
C GLY A 52 5.66 13.96 -12.58
N GLU A 53 6.34 15.10 -12.53
CA GLU A 53 7.35 15.43 -11.51
C GLU A 53 7.26 16.91 -11.14
N ASP A 54 7.30 17.21 -9.84
CA ASP A 54 7.37 18.59 -9.33
C ASP A 54 7.97 18.65 -7.91
N PRO A 55 9.16 19.24 -7.71
CA PRO A 55 10.15 19.65 -8.74
C PRO A 55 10.76 18.45 -9.49
N PRO A 56 11.64 18.64 -10.49
CA PRO A 56 12.31 17.53 -11.18
C PRO A 56 12.93 16.51 -10.23
N GLY A 57 12.67 15.22 -10.46
CA GLY A 57 13.05 14.10 -9.60
C GLY A 57 12.04 13.76 -8.51
N VAL A 58 11.07 14.62 -8.18
CA VAL A 58 9.98 14.33 -7.24
C VAL A 58 8.78 13.84 -8.03
N ALA A 59 8.57 12.52 -8.09
CA ALA A 59 7.46 11.95 -8.85
C ALA A 59 6.11 12.37 -8.24
N THR A 60 5.17 12.80 -9.10
CA THR A 60 3.77 13.03 -8.74
C THR A 60 2.89 11.98 -9.43
N GLY A 61 1.77 11.66 -8.80
CA GLY A 61 0.87 10.67 -9.37
C GLY A 61 -0.38 10.46 -8.53
N ILE A 62 -1.24 9.57 -9.00
CA ILE A 62 -2.41 9.10 -8.27
C ILE A 62 -2.05 7.80 -7.59
N LEU A 63 -2.19 7.76 -6.27
CA LEU A 63 -2.20 6.51 -5.53
C LEU A 63 -3.65 6.04 -5.38
N ALA A 64 -3.93 4.81 -5.82
CA ALA A 64 -5.23 4.18 -5.70
C ALA A 64 -5.15 2.89 -4.86
N LEU A 65 -6.20 2.65 -4.07
CA LEU A 65 -6.38 1.46 -3.23
C LEU A 65 -7.44 0.54 -3.82
N TYR A 66 -7.22 -0.78 -3.69
CA TYR A 66 -8.12 -1.78 -4.28
C TYR A 66 -8.43 -2.94 -3.35
N HIS A 67 -9.66 -3.45 -3.50
CA HIS A 67 -10.09 -4.77 -3.05
C HIS A 67 -10.26 -5.66 -4.29
N GLY A 68 -9.27 -6.51 -4.58
CA GLY A 68 -9.14 -7.18 -5.87
C GLY A 68 -9.06 -6.15 -6.99
N ASP A 69 -10.02 -6.19 -7.91
CA ASP A 69 -10.08 -5.29 -9.08
C ASP A 69 -10.91 -4.02 -8.80
N ARG A 70 -11.52 -3.91 -7.62
CA ARG A 70 -12.39 -2.79 -7.27
C ARG A 70 -11.58 -1.70 -6.58
N LYS A 71 -11.50 -0.52 -7.21
CA LYS A 71 -10.95 0.68 -6.58
C LYS A 71 -11.84 1.12 -5.41
N VAL A 72 -11.24 1.36 -4.26
CA VAL A 72 -11.92 1.74 -3.01
C VAL A 72 -11.41 3.05 -2.42
N GLY A 73 -10.41 3.68 -3.02
CA GLY A 73 -9.92 4.99 -2.57
C GLY A 73 -8.81 5.46 -3.48
N GLU A 74 -8.62 6.77 -3.57
CA GLU A 74 -7.50 7.35 -4.29
C GLU A 74 -7.12 8.72 -3.75
N GLY A 75 -5.89 9.13 -4.03
CA GLY A 75 -5.41 10.47 -3.70
C GLY A 75 -4.17 10.82 -4.50
N ARG A 76 -3.99 12.11 -4.76
CA ARG A 76 -2.76 12.62 -5.37
C ARG A 76 -1.66 12.68 -4.34
N ILE A 77 -0.53 12.04 -4.64
CA ILE A 77 0.66 12.06 -3.79
C ILE A 77 1.90 12.44 -4.61
N LYS A 78 2.97 12.80 -3.89
CA LYS A 78 4.31 12.95 -4.42
C LYS A 78 5.31 12.06 -3.67
N ILE A 79 6.34 11.57 -4.35
CA ILE A 79 7.36 10.66 -3.80
C ILE A 79 8.75 11.28 -3.97
N GLN A 80 9.63 11.05 -2.99
CA GLN A 80 10.98 11.61 -2.94
C GLN A 80 11.83 11.26 -4.18
N PRO A 81 12.83 12.08 -4.51
CA PRO A 81 13.83 11.73 -5.50
C PRO A 81 14.72 10.59 -5.02
N GLY A 82 15.11 9.72 -5.96
CA GLY A 82 16.06 8.64 -5.71
C GLY A 82 15.47 7.45 -4.96
N THR A 83 16.35 6.52 -4.59
CA THR A 83 15.98 5.28 -3.91
C THR A 83 15.92 5.47 -2.40
N PHE A 84 15.13 4.64 -1.72
CA PHE A 84 15.29 4.44 -0.28
C PHE A 84 16.66 3.81 -0.02
N SER A 85 17.52 4.51 0.73
CA SER A 85 18.84 4.01 1.09
C SER A 85 18.74 2.86 2.11
N ILE A 86 19.68 1.91 2.02
CA ILE A 86 19.81 0.66 2.80
C ILE A 86 19.98 0.91 4.32
N ALA A 87 20.18 2.17 4.75
CA ALA A 87 20.35 2.54 6.15
C ALA A 87 19.03 2.80 6.93
N GLY A 88 17.87 2.54 6.32
CA GLY A 88 16.56 2.57 6.99
C GLY A 88 16.02 1.18 7.28
N GLU A 89 14.91 1.09 8.03
CA GLU A 89 14.17 -0.18 8.13
C GLU A 89 13.72 -0.65 6.76
N GLY A 90 14.09 -1.88 6.41
CA GLY A 90 13.73 -2.52 5.15
C GLY A 90 12.24 -2.85 5.04
N LEU A 91 11.92 -3.80 4.16
CA LEU A 91 10.55 -4.27 3.99
C LEU A 91 10.15 -5.17 5.16
N CYS A 92 9.10 -4.77 5.88
CA CYS A 92 8.47 -5.57 6.91
C CYS A 92 7.06 -5.94 6.49
N VAL A 93 6.64 -7.17 6.79
CA VAL A 93 5.31 -7.71 6.48
C VAL A 93 4.68 -8.20 7.77
N GLY A 94 3.43 -7.80 8.00
CA GLY A 94 2.65 -8.20 9.18
C GLY A 94 3.07 -7.55 10.49
N ARG A 95 4.02 -6.59 10.47
CA ARG A 95 4.46 -5.80 11.61
C ARG A 95 5.29 -4.60 11.13
N ASP A 96 5.57 -3.67 12.05
CA ASP A 96 6.59 -2.64 11.90
C ASP A 96 7.60 -2.77 13.05
N SER A 97 8.87 -3.10 12.75
CA SER A 97 9.85 -3.48 13.77
C SER A 97 10.57 -2.31 14.43
N GLY A 98 10.51 -1.13 13.86
CA GLY A 98 11.28 0.02 14.30
C GLY A 98 10.36 1.20 14.52
N GLU A 99 10.76 2.35 14.00
CA GLU A 99 9.97 3.55 14.19
C GLU A 99 8.85 3.61 13.16
N PRO A 100 7.61 3.91 13.58
CA PRO A 100 6.48 3.83 12.70
C PRO A 100 6.54 4.91 11.61
N VAL A 101 6.09 4.57 10.40
CA VAL A 101 5.98 5.51 9.27
C VAL A 101 4.99 6.63 9.56
N THR A 102 3.94 6.32 10.33
CA THR A 102 2.87 7.25 10.75
C THR A 102 2.49 6.99 12.21
N SER A 103 2.02 8.03 12.89
CA SER A 103 1.38 7.87 14.20
C SER A 103 -0.01 7.22 14.14
N ASP A 104 -0.58 7.05 12.94
CA ASP A 104 -1.94 6.53 12.74
C ASP A 104 -2.06 5.00 12.86
N TYR A 105 -0.95 4.27 13.00
CA TYR A 105 -1.02 2.81 13.07
C TYR A 105 -1.94 2.31 14.18
N PRO A 106 -2.74 1.26 13.91
CA PRO A 106 -3.51 0.62 14.95
C PRO A 106 -2.58 -0.18 15.86
N ASN A 107 -2.86 -0.14 17.16
CA ASN A 107 -2.15 -0.88 18.22
C ASN A 107 -0.75 -0.33 18.55
N GLY A 108 -0.19 -0.80 19.66
CA GLY A 108 1.17 -0.46 20.09
C GLY A 108 2.25 -1.19 19.30
N HIS A 109 3.48 -0.69 19.40
CA HIS A 109 4.68 -1.33 18.85
C HIS A 109 4.75 -2.82 19.26
N PRO A 110 5.07 -3.76 18.35
CA PRO A 110 5.58 -3.58 16.98
C PRO A 110 4.48 -3.57 15.90
N HIS A 111 3.29 -3.03 16.20
CA HIS A 111 2.18 -2.86 15.24
C HIS A 111 1.85 -4.16 14.48
N THR A 112 1.80 -5.27 15.21
CA THR A 112 1.57 -6.59 14.60
C THR A 112 0.19 -6.64 13.96
N PHE A 113 0.15 -7.15 12.74
CA PHE A 113 -1.09 -7.38 12.00
C PHE A 113 -1.95 -8.41 12.74
N THR A 114 -3.22 -8.09 12.92
CA THR A 114 -4.22 -8.93 13.58
C THR A 114 -5.48 -9.02 12.71
N GLY A 115 -6.37 -9.95 13.03
CA GLY A 115 -7.64 -10.10 12.29
C GLY A 115 -7.53 -10.91 10.99
N GLY A 116 -6.36 -11.50 10.69
CA GLY A 116 -6.20 -12.34 9.50
C GLY A 116 -4.83 -13.02 9.40
N THR A 117 -4.56 -13.62 8.24
CA THR A 117 -3.25 -14.23 7.91
C THR A 117 -2.79 -13.73 6.55
N ILE A 118 -1.58 -13.17 6.48
CA ILE A 118 -0.97 -12.75 5.22
C ILE A 118 -0.37 -13.99 4.55
N LYS A 119 -0.91 -14.39 3.40
CA LYS A 119 -0.43 -15.56 2.65
C LYS A 119 0.71 -15.24 1.68
N ARG A 120 0.65 -14.07 1.06
CA ARG A 120 1.60 -13.61 0.04
C ARG A 120 1.68 -12.10 0.04
N VAL A 121 2.86 -11.58 -0.22
CA VAL A 121 3.11 -10.18 -0.55
C VAL A 121 3.87 -10.13 -1.86
N ALA A 122 3.47 -9.21 -2.73
CA ALA A 122 4.17 -8.91 -3.96
C ALA A 122 4.39 -7.39 -4.03
N VAL A 123 5.57 -6.99 -4.48
CA VAL A 123 5.90 -5.60 -4.77
C VAL A 123 6.39 -5.59 -6.21
N ASP A 124 5.71 -4.82 -7.05
CA ASP A 124 6.03 -4.68 -8.47
C ASP A 124 6.44 -3.23 -8.75
N VAL A 125 7.54 -3.08 -9.47
CA VAL A 125 8.11 -1.79 -9.89
C VAL A 125 8.35 -1.75 -11.40
N SER A 126 7.85 -2.74 -12.15
CA SER A 126 7.93 -2.82 -13.61
C SER A 126 7.13 -1.70 -14.29
N GLY A 127 6.07 -1.22 -13.63
CA GLY A 127 5.10 -0.28 -14.18
C GLY A 127 3.95 -0.95 -14.92
N GLU A 128 3.92 -2.28 -14.99
CA GLU A 128 2.76 -3.00 -15.51
C GLU A 128 1.69 -3.16 -14.40
N PRO A 129 0.40 -2.95 -14.72
CA PRO A 129 -0.66 -3.16 -13.74
C PRO A 129 -0.77 -4.64 -13.37
N TYR A 130 -1.01 -4.92 -12.09
CA TYR A 130 -1.24 -6.28 -11.63
C TYR A 130 -2.51 -6.86 -12.28
N LEU A 131 -2.38 -8.05 -12.88
CA LEU A 131 -3.48 -8.82 -13.46
C LEU A 131 -3.65 -10.14 -12.69
N ASN A 132 -4.87 -10.39 -12.20
CA ASN A 132 -5.20 -11.66 -11.55
C ASN A 132 -5.59 -12.73 -12.59
N LEU A 133 -4.57 -13.29 -13.25
CA LEU A 133 -4.74 -14.30 -14.31
C LEU A 133 -5.46 -15.57 -13.82
N GLU A 134 -5.27 -15.96 -12.54
CA GLU A 134 -5.95 -17.13 -11.97
C GLU A 134 -7.47 -16.91 -11.88
N ARG A 135 -7.88 -15.71 -11.45
CA ARG A 135 -9.29 -15.33 -11.38
C ARG A 135 -9.92 -15.22 -12.78
N GLU A 136 -9.20 -14.66 -13.74
CA GLU A 136 -9.64 -14.62 -15.14
C GLU A 136 -9.82 -16.04 -15.71
N ALA A 137 -8.86 -16.93 -15.48
CA ALA A 137 -8.95 -18.32 -15.91
C ALA A 137 -10.14 -19.05 -15.25
N GLN A 138 -10.37 -18.88 -13.94
CA GLN A 138 -11.53 -19.44 -13.25
C GLN A 138 -12.86 -18.90 -13.81
N ALA A 139 -12.94 -17.60 -14.09
CA ALA A 139 -14.14 -16.99 -14.67
C ALA A 139 -14.43 -17.49 -16.10
N LEU A 140 -13.39 -17.78 -16.88
CA LEU A 140 -13.52 -18.38 -18.21
C LEU A 140 -14.03 -19.83 -18.12
N LEU A 141 -13.48 -20.63 -17.20
CA LEU A 141 -13.89 -22.02 -17.00
C LEU A 141 -15.33 -22.17 -16.48
N MET A 142 -15.88 -21.16 -15.79
CA MET A 142 -17.28 -21.17 -15.32
C MET A 142 -18.31 -20.75 -16.39
N ARG A 143 -17.86 -20.36 -17.59
CA ARG A 143 -18.73 -19.97 -18.72
C ARG A 143 -18.99 -21.13 -19.70
N GLU A 144 -18.40 -22.30 -19.48
CA GLU A 144 -18.61 -23.55 -20.22
C GLU A 144 -19.52 -24.51 -19.43
#